data_AF-A0A354Q883-F1
#
_entry.id   AF-A0A354Q883-F1
#
_cell.length_a   1.000
_cell.length_b   1.000
_cell.length_c   1.000
_cell.angle_alpha   90.00
_cell.angle_beta   90.00
_cell.angle_gamma   90.00
#
_symmetry.space_group_name_H-M   'P 1'
#
loop_
_entity.id
_entity.type
_entity.pdbx_description
1 polymer ?
#
loop_
_entity_poly.entity_id
_entity_poly.type
_entity_poly.pdbx_seq_one_letter_code
_entity_poly.pdbx_strand_id
1 'polypeptide(L)'
;WLGFDWGERLTHASDYFEQLYLFAEELIKKGKAYVESQNADEIRELRGTLTEPGKNSPFRERSVENNLTLFRKMRGGEFEDGTHVLRAKIDMASPNINLRDPVLYRIRKISHQRTADQWCIYPLYDFTHGLSDA
;
A
#
# COMPACT_ATOMS: atom_id res chain seq x y z
N TRP A 1 -2.09 -13.90 32.29
CA TRP A 1 -2.03 -15.34 31.90
C TRP A 1 -0.59 -15.81 31.70
N LEU A 2 0.26 -15.14 30.89
CA LEU A 2 1.69 -15.52 30.74
C LEU A 2 2.69 -14.78 31.65
N GLY A 3 2.25 -13.75 32.38
CA GLY A 3 3.12 -12.98 33.30
C GLY A 3 3.93 -11.85 32.66
N PHE A 4 3.73 -11.56 31.38
CA PHE A 4 4.29 -10.38 30.71
C PHE A 4 3.48 -9.11 31.00
N ASP A 5 4.16 -7.98 31.04
CA ASP A 5 3.59 -6.64 31.22
C ASP A 5 4.18 -5.69 30.16
N TRP A 6 3.31 -5.05 29.37
CA TRP A 6 3.69 -4.06 28.37
C TRP A 6 3.54 -2.62 28.90
N GLY A 7 3.18 -2.45 30.17
CA GLY A 7 2.94 -1.16 30.81
C GLY A 7 1.89 -0.36 30.04
N GLU A 8 2.18 0.92 29.81
CA GLU A 8 1.30 1.82 29.04
C GLU A 8 1.48 1.68 27.51
N ARG A 9 2.37 0.78 27.05
CA ARG A 9 2.78 0.69 25.63
C ARG A 9 1.92 -0.25 24.81
N LEU A 10 0.61 -0.28 25.07
CA LEU A 10 -0.32 -1.01 24.21
C LEU A 10 -0.57 -0.20 22.94
N THR A 11 0.13 -0.56 21.87
CA THR A 11 0.01 0.10 20.57
C THR A 11 -0.78 -0.75 19.57
N HIS A 12 -1.48 -0.09 18.66
CA HIS A 12 -2.11 -0.72 17.50
C HIS A 12 -1.58 -0.06 16.23
N ALA A 13 -1.39 -0.83 15.16
CA ALA A 13 -1.00 -0.27 13.86
C ALA A 13 -1.96 0.83 13.36
N SER A 14 -3.24 0.76 13.74
CA SER A 14 -4.23 1.78 13.43
C SER A 14 -3.95 3.15 14.05
N ASP A 15 -3.19 3.18 15.15
CA ASP A 15 -2.79 4.43 15.80
C ASP A 15 -1.83 5.22 14.89
N TYR A 16 -1.26 4.58 13.86
CA TYR A 16 -0.31 5.17 12.91
C TYR A 16 -0.87 5.37 11.49
N PHE A 17 -2.16 5.12 11.23
CA PHE A 17 -2.71 5.19 9.86
C PHE A 17 -2.47 6.53 9.16
N GLU A 18 -2.60 7.64 9.88
CA GLU A 18 -2.31 8.97 9.33
C GLU A 18 -0.83 9.11 8.96
N GLN A 19 0.07 8.69 9.84
CA GLN A 19 1.51 8.75 9.59
C GLN A 19 1.91 7.87 8.39
N LEU A 20 1.35 6.66 8.30
CA LEU A 20 1.55 5.74 7.17
C LEU A 20 1.05 6.37 5.85
N TYR A 21 -0.08 7.07 5.88
CA TYR A 21 -0.62 7.77 4.72
C TYR A 21 0.31 8.91 4.26
N LEU A 22 0.82 9.71 5.20
CA LEU A 22 1.77 10.78 4.89
C LEU A 22 3.08 10.23 4.32
N PHE A 23 3.58 9.11 4.83
CA PHE A 23 4.74 8.43 4.25
C PHE A 23 4.47 7.90 2.84
N ALA A 24 3.26 7.38 2.58
CA ALA A 24 2.86 6.98 1.24
C ALA A 24 2.83 8.17 0.27
N GLU A 25 2.29 9.32 0.66
CA GLU A 25 2.35 10.55 -0.15
C GLU A 25 3.80 10.98 -0.42
N GLU A 26 4.69 10.86 0.56
CA GLU A 26 6.11 11.19 0.41
C GLU A 26 6.83 10.25 -0.57
N LEU A 27 6.52 8.95 -0.55
CA LEU A 27 7.02 8.00 -1.54
C LEU A 27 6.54 8.36 -2.95
N ILE A 28 5.28 8.78 -3.11
CA ILE A 28 4.75 9.24 -4.40
C ILE A 28 5.53 10.48 -4.86
N LYS A 29 5.73 11.48 -3.99
CA LYS A 29 6.49 12.71 -4.31
C LYS A 29 7.92 12.42 -4.76
N LYS A 30 8.55 11.39 -4.18
CA LYS A 30 9.89 10.92 -4.55
C LYS A 30 9.92 10.02 -5.79
N GLY A 31 8.77 9.77 -6.44
CA GLY A 31 8.65 8.85 -7.57
C GLY A 31 8.89 7.39 -7.21
N LYS A 32 8.76 7.04 -5.92
CA LYS A 32 9.00 5.70 -5.34
C LYS A 32 7.71 4.92 -5.06
N ALA A 33 6.55 5.50 -5.38
CA ALA A 33 5.27 4.81 -5.38
C ALA A 33 4.38 5.34 -6.49
N TYR A 34 3.46 4.51 -6.96
CA TYR A 34 2.49 4.86 -8.01
C TYR A 34 1.16 4.15 -7.76
N VAL A 35 0.07 4.74 -8.23
CA VAL A 35 -1.25 4.10 -8.20
C VAL A 35 -1.35 3.16 -9.39
N GLU A 36 -1.63 1.89 -9.10
CA GLU A 36 -1.93 0.85 -10.06
C GLU A 36 -3.43 0.80 -10.32
N SER A 37 -3.82 0.61 -11.58
CA SER A 37 -5.23 0.57 -12.00
C SER A 37 -5.59 -0.68 -12.79
N GLN A 38 -4.67 -1.63 -12.87
CA GLN A 38 -4.96 -2.98 -13.31
C GLN A 38 -5.65 -3.77 -12.22
N ASN A 39 -6.46 -4.74 -12.61
CA ASN A 39 -7.11 -5.64 -11.67
C ASN A 39 -6.11 -6.64 -11.07
N ALA A 40 -6.54 -7.38 -10.04
CA ALA A 40 -5.67 -8.28 -9.30
C ALA A 40 -5.06 -9.40 -10.17
N ASP A 41 -5.79 -9.90 -11.17
CA ASP A 41 -5.29 -10.95 -12.08
C ASP A 41 -4.24 -10.40 -13.04
N GLU A 42 -4.47 -9.22 -13.61
CA GLU A 42 -3.50 -8.52 -14.46
C GLU A 42 -2.21 -8.19 -13.69
N ILE A 43 -2.32 -7.72 -12.44
CA ILE A 43 -1.15 -7.47 -11.57
C ILE A 43 -0.38 -8.77 -11.36
N ARG A 44 -1.07 -9.88 -11.10
CA ARG A 44 -0.47 -11.20 -10.89
C ARG A 44 0.26 -11.68 -12.14
N GLU A 45 -0.33 -11.52 -13.31
CA GLU A 45 0.27 -11.88 -14.59
C GLU A 45 1.56 -11.08 -14.85
N LEU A 46 1.52 -9.76 -14.66
CA LEU A 46 2.70 -8.91 -14.83
C LEU A 46 3.79 -9.14 -13.78
N ARG A 47 3.47 -9.73 -12.63
CA ARG A 47 4.47 -10.03 -11.59
C ARG A 47 5.46 -11.12 -12.01
N GLY A 48 5.15 -11.87 -13.07
CA GLY A 48 5.96 -12.99 -13.54
C GLY A 48 5.90 -14.19 -12.58
N THR A 49 6.90 -15.05 -12.65
CA THR A 49 6.95 -16.30 -11.88
C THR A 49 8.26 -16.40 -11.08
N LEU A 50 8.49 -17.55 -10.44
CA LEU A 50 9.77 -17.85 -9.77
C LEU A 50 10.94 -17.96 -10.76
N THR A 51 10.67 -18.20 -12.05
CA THR A 51 11.67 -18.39 -13.09
C THR A 51 11.67 -17.27 -14.13
N GLU A 52 10.58 -16.52 -14.27
CA GLU A 52 10.45 -15.43 -15.24
C GLU A 52 10.32 -14.07 -14.53
N PRO A 53 11.03 -13.02 -15.01
CA PRO A 53 10.94 -11.68 -14.45
C PRO A 53 9.55 -11.08 -14.69
N GLY A 54 9.16 -10.14 -13.82
CA GLY A 54 7.96 -9.35 -14.03
C GLY A 54 8.14 -8.28 -15.09
N LYS A 55 7.02 -7.67 -15.49
CA LYS A 55 6.96 -6.59 -16.48
C LYS A 55 6.31 -5.36 -15.85
N ASN A 56 6.78 -4.18 -16.23
CA ASN A 56 6.20 -2.92 -15.75
C ASN A 56 4.74 -2.78 -16.19
N SER A 57 3.88 -2.35 -15.27
CA SER A 57 2.50 -1.93 -15.59
C SER A 57 2.50 -0.69 -16.50
N PRO A 58 1.51 -0.55 -17.40
CA PRO A 58 1.34 0.67 -18.18
C PRO A 58 1.11 1.92 -17.31
N PHE A 59 0.71 1.74 -16.05
CA PHE A 59 0.45 2.84 -15.11
C PHE A 59 1.67 3.20 -14.24
N ARG A 60 2.78 2.46 -14.37
CA ARG A 60 3.98 2.62 -13.54
C ARG A 60 4.63 4.00 -13.68
N GLU A 61 4.59 4.58 -14.87
CA GLU A 61 5.21 5.86 -15.19
C GLU A 61 4.24 7.06 -15.18
N ARG A 62 3.12 6.94 -14.46
CA ARG A 62 2.27 8.09 -14.13
C ARG A 62 3.09 9.19 -13.43
N SER A 63 2.75 10.44 -13.71
CA SER A 63 3.38 11.58 -13.03
C SER A 63 3.06 11.60 -11.54
N VAL A 64 3.88 12.33 -10.77
CA VAL A 64 3.69 12.51 -9.33
C VAL A 64 2.32 13.12 -9.04
N GLU A 65 1.91 14.12 -9.81
CA GLU A 65 0.65 14.85 -9.64
C GLU A 65 -0.57 13.93 -9.87
N ASN A 66 -0.50 13.11 -10.91
CA ASN A 66 -1.55 12.14 -11.22
C ASN A 66 -1.65 11.09 -10.12
N ASN A 67 -0.52 10.55 -9.64
CA ASN A 67 -0.52 9.58 -8.54
C ASN A 67 -1.06 10.17 -7.23
N LEU A 68 -0.65 11.40 -6.85
CA LEU A 68 -1.18 12.09 -5.67
C LEU A 68 -2.68 12.32 -5.76
N THR A 69 -3.15 12.76 -6.93
CA THR A 69 -4.58 12.98 -7.18
C THR A 69 -5.35 11.68 -7.00
N LEU A 70 -4.94 10.61 -7.67
CA LEU A 70 -5.60 9.31 -7.56
C LEU A 70 -5.55 8.75 -6.14
N PHE A 71 -4.41 8.83 -5.46
CA PHE A 71 -4.28 8.29 -4.10
C PHE A 71 -5.15 9.03 -3.09
N ARG A 72 -5.29 10.36 -3.21
CA ARG A 72 -6.24 11.16 -2.41
C ARG A 72 -7.69 10.80 -2.70
N LYS A 73 -8.04 10.55 -3.96
CA LYS A 73 -9.38 10.08 -4.36
C LYS A 73 -9.67 8.68 -3.80
N MET A 74 -8.68 7.79 -3.77
CA MET A 74 -8.79 6.49 -3.08
C MET A 74 -9.07 6.68 -1.59
N ARG A 75 -8.33 7.58 -0.92
CA ARG A 75 -8.53 7.96 0.49
C ARG A 75 -9.91 8.58 0.76
N GLY A 76 -10.44 9.31 -0.22
CA GLY A 76 -11.77 9.94 -0.20
C GLY A 76 -12.93 9.01 -0.57
N GLY A 77 -12.66 7.75 -0.90
CA GLY A 77 -13.71 6.75 -1.16
C GLY A 77 -14.38 6.83 -2.53
N GLU A 78 -13.80 7.57 -3.48
CA GLU A 78 -14.35 7.78 -4.83
C GLU A 78 -14.33 6.52 -5.72
N PHE A 79 -13.63 5.46 -5.29
CA PHE A 79 -13.44 4.24 -6.06
C PHE A 79 -13.87 2.99 -5.30
N GLU A 80 -14.30 1.96 -6.02
CA GLU A 80 -14.72 0.68 -5.45
C GLU A 80 -13.54 -0.21 -5.06
N ASP A 81 -13.80 -1.20 -4.21
CA ASP A 81 -12.80 -2.20 -3.80
C ASP A 81 -12.14 -2.87 -5.01
N GLY A 82 -10.80 -2.98 -4.97
CA GLY A 82 -10.02 -3.65 -6.02
C GLY A 82 -9.81 -2.86 -7.32
N THR A 83 -10.43 -1.67 -7.47
CA THR A 83 -10.23 -0.84 -8.66
C THR A 83 -8.81 -0.25 -8.74
N HIS A 84 -8.27 0.18 -7.59
CA HIS A 84 -6.94 0.76 -7.48
C HIS A 84 -6.20 0.26 -6.23
N VAL A 85 -4.89 0.18 -6.36
CA VAL A 85 -3.97 -0.06 -5.24
C VAL A 85 -2.77 0.88 -5.36
N LEU A 86 -2.15 1.25 -4.24
CA LEU A 86 -0.85 1.94 -4.26
C LEU A 86 0.25 0.89 -4.26
N ARG A 87 1.21 0.97 -5.19
CA ARG A 87 2.37 0.07 -5.25
C ARG A 87 3.66 0.86 -5.04
N ALA A 88 4.64 0.25 -4.38
CA ALA A 88 6.00 0.77 -4.39
C ALA A 88 6.60 0.59 -5.80
N LYS A 89 7.46 1.52 -6.19
CA LYS A 89 8.24 1.46 -7.43
C LYS A 89 9.66 1.00 -7.08
N ILE A 90 9.92 -0.30 -7.20
CA ILE A 90 11.18 -0.95 -6.85
C ILE A 90 11.78 -1.58 -8.11
N ASP A 91 11.67 -2.90 -8.30
CA ASP A 91 12.26 -3.62 -9.42
C ASP A 91 11.41 -4.84 -9.81
N MET A 92 10.73 -4.75 -10.96
CA MET A 92 9.91 -5.84 -11.49
C MET A 92 10.73 -7.05 -11.94
N ALA A 93 12.04 -6.90 -12.19
CA ALA A 93 12.93 -7.99 -12.58
C ALA A 93 13.66 -8.64 -11.39
N SER A 94 13.43 -8.17 -10.16
CA SER A 94 14.11 -8.70 -8.97
C SER A 94 13.93 -10.22 -8.82
N PRO A 95 14.98 -10.97 -8.41
CA PRO A 95 14.87 -12.39 -8.09
C PRO A 95 14.02 -12.61 -6.83
N ASN A 96 13.96 -11.62 -5.93
CA ASN A 96 13.02 -11.62 -4.81
C ASN A 96 11.66 -11.07 -5.27
N ILE A 97 10.66 -11.94 -5.36
CA ILE A 97 9.30 -11.62 -5.78
C ILE A 97 8.65 -10.52 -4.91
N ASN A 98 9.05 -10.40 -3.63
CA ASN A 98 8.51 -9.36 -2.74
C ASN A 98 8.97 -7.95 -3.13
N LEU A 99 10.08 -7.83 -3.86
CA LEU A 99 10.58 -6.55 -4.36
C LEU A 99 10.01 -6.17 -5.73
N ARG A 100 9.13 -7.01 -6.31
CA ARG A 100 8.45 -6.73 -7.59
C ARG A 100 7.23 -5.85 -7.37
N ASP A 101 7.50 -4.56 -7.17
CA ASP A 101 6.55 -3.47 -6.93
C ASP A 101 5.42 -3.91 -5.96
N PRO A 102 5.73 -4.18 -4.67
CA PRO A 102 4.74 -4.65 -3.70
C PRO A 102 3.63 -3.63 -3.48
N VAL A 103 2.44 -4.13 -3.15
CA VAL A 103 1.28 -3.29 -2.81
C VAL A 103 1.46 -2.71 -1.41
N LEU A 104 1.31 -1.39 -1.29
CA LEU A 104 1.39 -0.63 -0.05
C LEU A 104 0.01 -0.36 0.55
N TYR A 105 -0.97 -0.02 -0.28
CA TYR A 105 -2.36 0.24 0.12
C TYR A 105 -3.35 -0.42 -0.83
N ARG A 106 -4.48 -0.83 -0.28
CA ARG A 106 -5.67 -1.25 -1.04
C ARG A 106 -6.91 -0.52 -0.56
N ILE A 107 -7.88 -0.35 -1.47
CA ILE A 107 -9.23 0.09 -1.10
C ILE A 107 -9.96 -1.07 -0.42
N ARG A 108 -10.63 -0.77 0.69
CA ARG A 108 -11.57 -1.66 1.34
C ARG A 108 -12.63 -0.82 2.05
N LYS A 109 -13.85 -0.77 1.55
CA LYS A 109 -14.95 0.01 2.15
C LYS A 109 -15.62 -0.75 3.30
N ILE A 110 -14.87 -0.96 4.39
CA ILE A 110 -15.36 -1.57 5.62
C ILE A 110 -15.02 -0.70 6.84
N SER A 111 -15.87 -0.75 7.87
CA SER A 111 -15.61 -0.07 9.13
C SER A 111 -14.49 -0.76 9.91
N HIS A 112 -13.57 0.03 10.47
CA HIS A 112 -12.50 -0.48 11.30
C HIS A 112 -12.88 -0.41 12.78
N GLN A 113 -12.61 -1.47 13.54
CA GLN A 113 -12.98 -1.58 14.96
C GLN A 113 -12.51 -0.42 15.87
N ARG A 114 -11.41 0.27 15.51
CA ARG A 114 -10.85 1.40 16.30
C ARG A 114 -11.01 2.77 15.64
N THR A 115 -11.03 2.82 14.31
CA THR A 115 -11.05 4.08 13.54
C THR A 115 -12.37 4.27 12.80
N ALA A 116 -13.36 3.40 13.04
CA ALA A 116 -14.67 3.41 12.41
C ALA A 116 -14.57 3.63 10.89
N ASP A 117 -15.34 4.57 10.35
CA ASP A 117 -15.42 4.87 8.92
C ASP A 117 -14.46 5.99 8.49
N GLN A 118 -13.47 6.32 9.33
CA GLN A 118 -12.49 7.35 8.99
C GLN A 118 -11.64 6.94 7.78
N TRP A 119 -11.48 5.65 7.49
CA TRP A 119 -10.60 5.12 6.45
C TRP A 119 -11.32 4.14 5.52
N CYS A 120 -11.11 4.27 4.23
CA CYS A 120 -11.54 3.31 3.19
C CYS A 120 -10.37 2.75 2.38
N ILE A 121 -9.13 3.12 2.75
CA ILE A 121 -7.91 2.51 2.26
C ILE A 121 -7.11 2.01 3.46
N TYR A 122 -6.52 0.84 3.33
CA TYR A 122 -5.78 0.20 4.43
C TYR A 122 -4.38 -0.18 3.97
N PRO A 123 -3.35 0.10 4.79
CA PRO A 123 -1.98 -0.27 4.47
C PRO A 123 -1.81 -1.79 4.58
N LEU A 124 -0.89 -2.35 3.79
CA LEU A 124 -0.52 -3.75 3.87
C LEU A 124 0.58 -3.97 4.92
N TYR A 125 0.73 -5.23 5.32
CA TYR A 125 1.64 -5.66 6.38
C TYR A 125 3.07 -5.14 6.18
N ASP A 126 3.69 -5.38 5.03
CA ASP A 126 5.10 -5.03 4.78
C ASP A 126 5.37 -3.52 4.88
N PHE A 127 4.40 -2.70 4.48
CA PHE A 127 4.49 -1.24 4.62
C PHE A 127 4.26 -0.79 6.05
N THR A 128 3.31 -1.44 6.74
CA THR A 128 2.90 -1.05 8.09
C THR A 128 3.94 -1.42 9.14
N HIS A 129 4.50 -2.64 9.06
CA HIS A 129 5.22 -3.25 10.16
C HIS A 129 6.54 -2.52 10.45
N GLY A 130 7.42 -2.39 9.45
CA GLY A 130 8.70 -1.70 9.62
C GLY A 130 8.54 -0.21 9.97
N LEU A 131 7.45 0.43 9.55
CA LEU A 131 7.15 1.82 9.92
C LEU A 131 6.50 1.96 11.29
N SER A 132 5.91 0.90 11.84
CA SER A 132 5.40 0.89 13.22
C SER A 132 6.53 0.61 14.22
N ASP A 133 7.56 -0.11 13.81
CA ASP A 133 8.73 -0.41 14.62
C ASP A 133 9.71 0.77 14.76
N ALA A 134 9.82 1.61 13.72
CA ALA A 134 10.75 2.73 13.62
C ALA A 134 10.35 3.93 14.51
#